data_AF-A0A3N4ZFG6-F1
#
_entry.id   AF-A0A3N4ZFG6-F1
#
_cell.length_a   1.000
_cell.length_b   1.000
_cell.length_c   1.000
_cell.angle_alpha   90.00
_cell.angle_beta   90.00
_cell.angle_gamma   90.00
#
_symmetry.space_group_name_H-M   'P 1'
#
loop_
_entity.id
_entity.type
_entity.pdbx_description
1 polymer ?
#
loop_
_entity_poly.entity_id
_entity_poly.type
_entity_poly.pdbx_seq_one_letter_code
_entity_poly.pdbx_strand_id
1 'polypeptide(L)'
;MSELVPGGNMPLPDGAVTVRVPGPFDVSALITDDGGRVRGDGDFVFYNQPSAPGARLGGDTLTVDPPRLRPGATRVTVVVSPAEPGTPLARLPAPTLHVSAAGGRPLARFAPAHPGQETVLLLAEIYRRGGGWKLRALGQGYADGLAGLARDFGVDVLDDGTAAAPATAPGVQTGSATRTAPGGVATSSTPPSRPIPPTTPRVGTRPASSTPPIPRARSHSPTPAPAPAPNSPGPDGFLGLVNSARAEAGSPPVALDARLTSAARAHADVMASAGCLGIEGRDGPSVYQRVTAAGYTYLTVGEHLVSGPRTPAEFVRHCLSEEQSGRTLCDPAYLHAGLAYARDGRSGATYWTALWARPLTPGDLARTAAEVVDLTNGERAGAGLPPLATDPLLTTAAQAHSADMVARVFYSHTSPDGSRPWDRAAAAGARRHSIGENIACGQRSPAEVVDGWMNSPGHRANILKPDFTHIGIGFAGGGPAGMYWTQLFGA
;
A
#
# COMPACT_ATOMS: atom_id res chain seq x y z
N MET A 1 31.49 15.94 24.80
CA MET A 1 30.96 15.20 23.66
C MET A 1 31.67 13.86 23.59
N SER A 2 30.93 12.76 23.63
CA SER A 2 31.44 11.40 23.48
C SER A 2 31.16 10.90 22.07
N GLU A 3 32.17 10.36 21.40
CA GLU A 3 31.95 9.60 20.16
C GLU A 3 31.37 8.23 20.52
N LEU A 4 30.25 7.85 19.90
CA LEU A 4 29.64 6.53 20.06
C LEU A 4 29.99 5.64 18.85
N VAL A 5 30.08 4.34 19.11
CA VAL A 5 30.16 3.27 18.10
C VAL A 5 28.82 2.50 18.08
N PRO A 6 28.50 1.70 17.05
CA PRO A 6 27.29 0.87 17.02
C PRO A 6 27.15 0.02 18.30
N GLY A 7 25.96 0.00 18.90
CA GLY A 7 25.69 -0.64 20.21
C GLY A 7 26.20 0.14 21.44
N GLY A 8 27.09 1.10 21.25
CA GLY A 8 27.61 1.99 22.29
C GLY A 8 26.50 2.81 22.93
N ASN A 9 26.56 2.99 24.26
CA ASN A 9 25.48 3.63 25.01
C ASN A 9 26.00 4.42 26.23
N MET A 10 25.30 5.51 26.57
CA MET A 10 25.63 6.41 27.68
C MET A 10 24.37 6.84 28.45
N PRO A 11 24.47 7.21 29.74
CA PRO A 11 23.37 7.89 30.43
C PRO A 11 23.11 9.27 29.78
N LEU A 12 21.85 9.70 29.82
CA LEU A 12 21.46 11.08 29.52
C LEU A 12 21.35 11.90 30.81
N PRO A 13 21.53 13.23 30.76
CA PRO A 13 21.16 14.11 31.87
C PRO A 13 19.64 14.20 32.01
N ASP A 14 19.17 14.66 33.17
CA ASP A 14 17.75 14.96 33.38
C ASP A 14 17.27 16.15 32.54
N GLY A 15 16.00 16.08 32.12
CA GLY A 15 15.34 17.08 31.26
C GLY A 15 15.59 16.87 29.76
N ALA A 16 15.33 17.91 28.97
CA ALA A 16 15.31 17.83 27.52
C ALA A 16 16.72 17.70 26.89
N VAL A 17 16.78 16.88 25.84
CA VAL A 17 17.92 16.72 24.94
C VAL A 17 17.50 17.05 23.50
N THR A 18 18.43 17.53 22.69
CA THR A 18 18.24 17.70 21.25
C THR A 18 19.09 16.70 20.48
N VAL A 19 18.50 16.10 19.44
CA VAL A 19 19.12 15.20 18.48
C VAL A 19 19.01 15.86 17.12
N ARG A 20 20.14 16.05 16.44
CA ARG A 20 20.21 16.70 15.12
C ARG A 20 20.97 15.81 14.14
N VAL A 21 20.46 15.69 12.91
CA VAL A 21 21.12 14.95 11.82
C VAL A 21 21.30 15.87 10.61
N PRO A 22 22.44 16.57 10.48
CA PRO A 22 22.65 17.51 9.38
C PRO A 22 22.84 16.77 8.05
N GLY A 23 22.10 17.20 7.00
CA GLY A 23 22.27 16.70 5.63
C GLY A 23 20.93 16.63 4.88
N PRO A 24 20.90 15.94 3.73
CA PRO A 24 19.69 15.70 2.93
C PRO A 24 18.83 14.57 3.50
N PHE A 25 18.51 14.64 4.80
CA PHE A 25 17.76 13.60 5.52
C PHE A 25 16.55 14.19 6.23
N ASP A 26 15.43 13.48 6.17
CA ASP A 26 14.33 13.70 7.10
C ASP A 26 14.58 12.92 8.39
N VAL A 27 14.29 13.57 9.52
CA VAL A 27 14.42 12.99 10.86
C VAL A 27 13.02 12.68 11.39
N SER A 28 12.80 11.43 11.80
CA SER A 28 11.55 11.00 12.46
C SER A 28 11.85 10.27 13.77
N ALA A 29 10.85 10.12 14.63
CA ALA A 29 11.00 9.46 15.92
C ALA A 29 9.77 8.64 16.32
N LEU A 30 9.99 7.46 16.89
CA LEU A 30 8.95 6.55 17.38
C LEU A 30 9.00 6.40 18.90
N ILE A 31 7.94 6.78 19.59
CA ILE A 31 7.80 6.62 21.05
C ILE A 31 7.19 5.25 21.34
N THR A 32 7.93 4.35 21.98
CA THR A 32 7.47 2.97 22.21
C THR A 32 7.51 2.53 23.67
N ASP A 33 6.76 1.46 23.96
CA ASP A 33 6.68 0.81 25.26
C ASP A 33 7.72 -0.31 25.43
N ASP A 34 7.63 -1.07 26.53
CA ASP A 34 8.51 -2.21 26.81
C ASP A 34 8.29 -3.40 25.87
N GLY A 35 7.13 -3.48 25.20
CA GLY A 35 6.88 -4.40 24.08
C GLY A 35 7.51 -3.96 22.76
N GLY A 36 8.07 -2.75 22.72
CA GLY A 36 8.71 -2.17 21.54
C GLY A 36 7.74 -1.51 20.55
N ARG A 37 6.45 -1.39 20.88
CA ARG A 37 5.42 -0.87 19.97
C ARG A 37 4.99 0.56 20.28
N VAL A 38 4.55 1.28 19.25
CA VAL A 38 3.76 2.50 19.43
C VAL A 38 2.35 2.15 19.92
N ARG A 39 1.66 3.13 20.52
CA ARG A 39 0.25 3.02 20.92
C ARG A 39 -0.71 3.43 19.79
N GLY A 40 -0.19 4.06 18.73
CA GLY A 40 -0.91 4.62 17.58
C GLY A 40 -0.19 5.88 17.07
N ASP A 41 -0.75 6.54 16.06
CA ASP A 41 -0.15 7.67 15.33
C ASP A 41 0.48 8.73 16.23
N GLY A 42 -0.16 9.09 17.35
CA GLY A 42 0.27 10.15 18.27
C GLY A 42 1.62 9.91 18.97
N ASP A 43 2.26 8.76 18.73
CA ASP A 43 3.62 8.42 19.17
C ASP A 43 4.69 8.57 18.07
N PHE A 44 4.28 8.76 16.81
CA PHE A 44 5.18 8.94 15.67
C PHE A 44 5.38 10.44 15.40
N VAL A 45 6.62 10.90 15.44
CA VAL A 45 6.99 12.29 15.15
C VAL A 45 7.73 12.34 13.83
N PHE A 46 7.21 13.09 12.87
CA PHE A 46 7.77 13.27 11.53
C PHE A 46 7.41 14.66 10.99
N TYR A 47 7.76 14.99 9.75
CA TYR A 47 7.56 16.36 9.22
C TYR A 47 6.09 16.83 9.29
N ASN A 48 5.12 15.95 9.02
CA ASN A 48 3.70 16.30 9.05
C ASN A 48 3.06 16.23 10.44
N GLN A 49 3.59 15.37 11.33
CA GLN A 49 3.24 15.35 12.75
C GLN A 49 4.45 15.74 13.62
N PRO A 50 4.84 17.03 13.67
CA PRO A 50 6.09 17.47 14.29
C PRO A 50 6.08 17.50 15.82
N SER A 51 5.07 16.92 16.50
CA SER A 51 5.07 16.81 17.96
C SER A 51 4.18 15.71 18.51
N ALA A 52 4.70 15.02 19.53
CA ALA A 52 4.02 14.07 20.40
C ALA A 52 4.26 14.46 21.88
N PRO A 53 3.57 13.86 22.87
CA PRO A 53 3.88 14.09 24.28
C PRO A 53 5.36 13.76 24.56
N GLY A 54 6.14 14.76 24.97
CA GLY A 54 7.57 14.61 25.27
C GLY A 54 8.53 14.60 24.07
N ALA A 55 8.05 14.79 22.83
CA ALA A 55 8.92 14.89 21.64
C ALA A 55 8.43 15.95 20.64
N ARG A 56 9.35 16.71 20.05
CA ARG A 56 9.05 17.73 19.03
C ARG A 56 10.15 17.81 17.98
N LEU A 57 9.78 17.70 16.71
CA LEU A 57 10.65 17.98 15.57
C LEU A 57 10.57 19.47 15.21
N GLY A 58 11.68 20.03 14.72
CA GLY A 58 11.76 21.38 14.17
C GLY A 58 12.94 21.48 13.22
N GLY A 59 12.66 21.44 11.91
CA GLY A 59 13.71 21.27 10.90
C GLY A 59 14.46 19.95 11.11
N ASP A 60 15.80 19.99 10.99
CA ASP A 60 16.69 18.83 11.16
C ASP A 60 16.91 18.39 12.63
N THR A 61 16.19 19.00 13.57
CA THR A 61 16.43 18.87 15.01
C THR A 61 15.19 18.35 15.75
N LEU A 62 15.31 17.15 16.32
CA LEU A 62 14.36 16.52 17.23
C LEU A 62 14.71 16.88 18.68
N THR A 63 13.78 17.49 19.41
CA THR A 63 13.85 17.68 20.87
C THR A 63 13.08 16.55 21.56
N VAL A 64 13.70 15.89 22.53
CA VAL A 64 13.06 14.87 23.38
C VAL A 64 13.20 15.28 24.85
N ASP A 65 12.10 15.30 25.58
CA ASP A 65 12.02 15.60 27.01
C ASP A 65 11.45 14.37 27.74
N PRO A 66 12.30 13.40 28.14
CA PRO A 66 11.85 12.08 28.57
C PRO A 66 10.87 12.07 29.76
N PRO A 67 10.97 12.98 30.76
CA PRO A 67 9.95 13.14 31.80
C PRO A 67 8.56 13.58 31.32
N ARG A 68 8.42 14.08 30.08
CA ARG A 68 7.15 14.51 29.47
C ARG A 68 6.59 13.52 28.45
N LEU A 69 7.26 12.39 28.22
CA LEU A 69 6.72 11.32 27.39
C LEU A 69 5.43 10.77 28.00
N ARG A 70 4.55 10.20 27.16
CA ARG A 70 3.28 9.60 27.63
C ARG A 70 3.52 8.52 28.71
N PRO A 71 2.56 8.30 29.62
CA PRO A 71 2.59 7.13 30.51
C PRO A 71 2.80 5.83 29.71
N GLY A 72 3.68 4.95 30.22
CA GLY A 72 4.07 3.72 29.54
C GLY A 72 5.13 3.88 28.43
N ALA A 73 5.63 5.10 28.14
CA ALA A 73 6.79 5.24 27.26
C ALA A 73 8.07 4.80 27.98
N THR A 74 8.84 3.91 27.34
CA THR A 74 10.16 3.48 27.83
C THR A 74 11.25 3.61 26.75
N ARG A 75 10.88 4.01 25.52
CA ARG A 75 11.81 4.22 24.42
C ARG A 75 11.36 5.34 23.48
N VAL A 76 12.32 6.03 22.87
CA VAL A 76 12.16 6.91 21.71
C VAL A 76 13.24 6.54 20.69
N THR A 77 12.84 5.94 19.57
CA THR A 77 13.74 5.49 18.51
C THR A 77 13.87 6.56 17.44
N VAL A 78 15.10 6.98 17.10
CA VAL A 78 15.40 8.00 16.09
C VAL A 78 15.67 7.35 14.74
N VAL A 79 14.88 7.76 13.75
CA VAL A 79 14.80 7.22 12.39
C VAL A 79 15.24 8.30 11.41
N VAL A 80 15.97 7.93 10.35
CA VAL A 80 16.20 8.83 9.21
C VAL A 80 15.90 8.18 7.87
N SER A 81 15.39 9.00 6.97
CA SER A 81 15.13 8.69 5.56
C SER A 81 15.80 9.76 4.66
N PRO A 82 15.94 9.50 3.36
CA PRO A 82 16.23 10.54 2.38
C PRO A 82 15.18 11.67 2.47
N ALA A 83 15.60 12.93 2.39
CA ALA A 83 14.68 14.07 2.29
C ALA A 83 14.13 14.30 0.85
N GLU A 84 14.64 13.53 -0.12
CA GLU A 84 14.17 13.52 -1.51
C GLU A 84 13.58 12.14 -1.82
N PRO A 85 12.27 12.03 -2.08
CA PRO A 85 11.62 10.76 -2.39
C PRO A 85 12.27 10.03 -3.57
N GLY A 86 12.53 8.72 -3.39
CA GLY A 86 13.15 7.87 -4.41
C GLY A 86 14.68 7.94 -4.50
N THR A 87 15.36 8.84 -3.80
CA THR A 87 16.84 8.87 -3.72
C THR A 87 17.34 7.87 -2.68
N PRO A 88 18.08 6.80 -3.03
CA PRO A 88 18.54 5.82 -2.03
C PRO A 88 19.58 6.39 -1.07
N LEU A 89 19.55 6.00 0.22
CA LEU A 89 20.51 6.48 1.23
C LEU A 89 21.98 6.25 0.82
N ALA A 90 22.27 5.20 0.06
CA ALA A 90 23.62 4.92 -0.46
C ALA A 90 24.21 6.04 -1.34
N ARG A 91 23.36 6.86 -1.98
CA ARG A 91 23.76 8.03 -2.80
C ARG A 91 23.97 9.31 -1.98
N LEU A 92 23.55 9.31 -0.72
CA LEU A 92 23.70 10.42 0.22
C LEU A 92 24.96 10.23 1.06
N PRO A 93 25.49 11.27 1.74
CA PRO A 93 26.57 11.09 2.72
C PRO A 93 26.14 10.19 3.89
N ALA A 94 27.09 9.67 4.67
CA ALA A 94 26.74 8.92 5.89
C ALA A 94 26.06 9.85 6.94
N PRO A 95 24.83 9.55 7.40
CA PRO A 95 24.09 10.45 8.29
C PRO A 95 24.73 10.54 9.67
N THR A 96 25.20 11.72 10.05
CA THR A 96 25.87 11.95 11.35
C THR A 96 24.89 12.48 12.38
N LEU A 97 24.68 11.73 13.46
CA LEU A 97 23.84 12.10 14.60
C LEU A 97 24.65 12.91 15.63
N HIS A 98 24.14 14.08 16.00
CA HIS A 98 24.66 14.94 17.06
C HIS A 98 23.64 15.06 18.18
N VAL A 99 24.05 14.87 19.44
CA VAL A 99 23.17 15.00 20.61
C VAL A 99 23.70 16.04 21.58
N SER A 100 22.84 16.95 22.03
CA SER A 100 23.12 17.99 23.02
C SER A 100 22.11 17.98 24.15
N ALA A 101 22.51 18.49 25.32
CA ALA A 101 21.60 18.78 26.42
C ALA A 101 20.86 20.11 26.18
N ALA A 102 19.83 20.39 26.97
CA ALA A 102 19.28 21.73 27.16
C ALA A 102 20.40 22.79 27.31
N GLY A 103 20.24 23.93 26.64
CA GLY A 103 21.30 24.95 26.52
C GLY A 103 22.39 24.65 25.47
N GLY A 104 22.25 23.58 24.68
CA GLY A 104 23.12 23.30 23.52
C GLY A 104 24.45 22.61 23.83
N ARG A 105 24.70 22.23 25.09
CA ARG A 105 25.96 21.56 25.51
C ARG A 105 26.10 20.18 24.84
N PRO A 106 27.16 19.90 24.04
CA PRO A 106 27.26 18.69 23.24
C PRO A 106 27.57 17.44 24.08
N LEU A 107 26.61 16.51 24.10
CA LEU A 107 26.67 15.23 24.82
C LEU A 107 27.35 14.15 23.98
N ALA A 108 26.87 13.87 22.78
CA ALA A 108 27.30 12.72 21.97
C ALA A 108 27.38 13.03 20.48
N ARG A 109 28.18 12.25 19.76
CA ARG A 109 28.17 12.14 18.29
C ARG A 109 28.17 10.66 17.89
N PHE A 110 27.50 10.34 16.80
CA PHE A 110 27.54 9.01 16.17
C PHE A 110 27.55 9.16 14.65
N ALA A 111 28.44 8.42 13.99
CA ALA A 111 28.38 8.17 12.56
C ALA A 111 28.29 6.65 12.34
N PRO A 112 27.24 6.14 11.66
CA PRO A 112 27.12 4.73 11.29
C PRO A 112 28.06 4.39 10.12
N ALA A 113 28.09 3.12 9.72
CA ALA A 113 28.61 2.75 8.41
C ALA A 113 27.78 3.41 7.30
N HIS A 114 28.38 3.56 6.11
CA HIS A 114 27.68 4.13 4.95
C HIS A 114 26.56 3.18 4.49
N PRO A 115 25.29 3.65 4.32
CA PRO A 115 24.18 2.80 3.90
C PRO A 115 24.42 2.11 2.54
N GLY A 116 23.97 0.87 2.39
CA GLY A 116 24.23 0.03 1.23
C GLY A 116 23.05 -0.10 0.27
N GLN A 117 21.98 -0.76 0.67
CA GLN A 117 20.73 -0.92 -0.10
C GLN A 117 19.51 -0.42 0.69
N GLU A 118 19.72 0.03 1.92
CA GLU A 118 18.68 0.40 2.85
C GLU A 118 18.12 1.79 2.52
N THR A 119 16.80 1.93 2.67
CA THR A 119 16.06 3.15 2.33
C THR A 119 15.67 3.95 3.58
N VAL A 120 15.73 3.32 4.76
CA VAL A 120 15.57 3.96 6.09
C VAL A 120 16.62 3.42 7.06
N LEU A 121 17.06 4.24 8.02
CA LEU A 121 18.09 3.89 9.01
C LEU A 121 17.65 4.25 10.45
N LEU A 122 17.74 3.27 11.35
CA LEU A 122 17.69 3.49 12.80
C LEU A 122 19.04 4.01 13.29
N LEU A 123 19.14 5.30 13.63
CA LEU A 123 20.39 5.89 14.10
C LEU A 123 20.64 5.63 15.58
N ALA A 124 19.63 5.80 16.44
CA ALA A 124 19.78 5.69 17.88
C ALA A 124 18.45 5.40 18.58
N GLU A 125 18.50 4.89 19.80
CA GLU A 125 17.36 4.84 20.73
C GLU A 125 17.69 5.58 22.03
N ILE A 126 16.73 6.37 22.50
CA ILE A 126 16.69 6.92 23.86
C ILE A 126 15.79 5.99 24.67
N TYR A 127 16.33 5.26 25.64
CA TYR A 127 15.64 4.17 26.33
C TYR A 127 15.79 4.25 27.85
N ARG A 128 14.78 3.79 28.58
CA ARG A 128 14.75 3.80 30.05
C ARG A 128 15.40 2.54 30.59
N ARG A 129 16.34 2.67 31.54
CA ARG A 129 16.97 1.51 32.22
C ARG A 129 17.54 1.90 33.58
N GLY A 130 17.11 1.21 34.64
CA GLY A 130 17.65 1.41 35.99
C GLY A 130 17.26 2.77 36.58
N GLY A 131 15.98 3.15 36.49
CA GLY A 131 15.45 4.44 36.95
C GLY A 131 15.61 5.57 35.93
N GLY A 132 16.83 5.76 35.40
CA GLY A 132 17.17 6.84 34.46
C GLY A 132 16.96 6.50 32.98
N TRP A 133 17.26 7.49 32.13
CA TRP A 133 17.24 7.39 30.67
C TRP A 133 18.67 7.32 30.09
N LYS A 134 18.81 6.61 28.97
CA LYS A 134 20.07 6.33 28.29
C LYS A 134 19.93 6.53 26.79
N LEU A 135 21.01 6.91 26.12
CA LEU A 135 21.14 6.89 24.67
C LEU A 135 21.93 5.65 24.25
N ARG A 136 21.50 4.95 23.20
CA ARG A 136 22.28 3.92 22.49
C ARG A 136 22.36 4.28 21.00
N ALA A 137 23.55 4.22 20.42
CA ALA A 137 23.74 4.25 18.99
C ALA A 137 23.39 2.89 18.37
N LEU A 138 22.65 2.89 17.26
CA LEU A 138 22.22 1.70 16.53
C LEU A 138 22.98 1.59 15.21
N GLY A 139 22.58 2.35 14.20
CA GLY A 139 23.13 2.26 12.83
C GLY A 139 22.59 1.07 12.05
N GLN A 140 21.36 0.64 12.33
CA GLN A 140 20.70 -0.50 11.67
C GLN A 140 19.82 -0.01 10.51
N GLY A 141 20.04 -0.54 9.31
CA GLY A 141 19.26 -0.18 8.13
C GLY A 141 18.08 -1.10 7.87
N TYR A 142 17.09 -0.58 7.14
CA TYR A 142 15.90 -1.27 6.66
C TYR A 142 15.88 -1.23 5.12
N ALA A 143 15.98 -2.39 4.47
CA ALA A 143 15.82 -2.53 3.02
C ALA A 143 14.39 -2.13 2.60
N ASP A 144 13.40 -2.73 3.27
CA ASP A 144 11.95 -2.48 3.13
C ASP A 144 11.51 -1.08 3.62
N GLY A 145 12.47 -0.22 3.98
CA GLY A 145 12.27 1.19 4.29
C GLY A 145 11.31 1.47 5.43
N LEU A 146 10.56 2.57 5.28
CA LEU A 146 9.63 3.05 6.28
C LEU A 146 8.48 2.06 6.50
N ALA A 147 8.12 1.27 5.47
CA ALA A 147 7.09 0.22 5.56
C ALA A 147 7.58 -1.01 6.34
N GLY A 148 8.84 -1.42 6.20
CA GLY A 148 9.45 -2.44 7.07
C GLY A 148 9.42 -2.02 8.55
N LEU A 149 9.90 -0.81 8.80
CA LEU A 149 9.93 -0.19 10.12
C LEU A 149 8.52 0.04 10.70
N ALA A 150 7.53 0.38 9.87
CA ALA A 150 6.14 0.51 10.29
C ALA A 150 5.58 -0.81 10.86
N ARG A 151 5.85 -1.95 10.19
CA ARG A 151 5.41 -3.27 10.66
C ARG A 151 6.09 -3.70 11.96
N ASP A 152 7.40 -3.47 12.07
CA ASP A 152 8.18 -3.87 13.26
C ASP A 152 7.77 -3.09 14.52
N PHE A 153 7.48 -1.79 14.39
CA PHE A 153 7.13 -0.91 15.51
C PHE A 153 5.61 -0.70 15.69
N GLY A 154 4.77 -1.18 14.77
CA GLY A 154 3.30 -1.15 14.85
C GLY A 154 2.66 0.19 14.47
N VAL A 155 3.19 0.86 13.44
CA VAL A 155 2.89 2.25 13.08
C VAL A 155 2.01 2.33 11.83
N ASP A 156 0.95 3.13 11.86
CA ASP A 156 0.24 3.57 10.66
C ASP A 156 0.93 4.83 10.11
N VAL A 157 1.30 4.84 8.82
CA VAL A 157 2.25 5.81 8.22
C VAL A 157 1.66 6.45 6.97
N LEU A 158 1.49 7.78 6.95
CA LEU A 158 0.98 8.59 5.82
C LEU A 158 2.11 9.26 5.01
N ASP A 159 2.00 9.31 3.66
CA ASP A 159 2.72 10.30 2.84
C ASP A 159 1.88 11.60 2.71
N ASP A 160 2.43 12.75 3.11
CA ASP A 160 1.85 14.07 2.82
C ASP A 160 2.66 14.79 1.74
N GLY A 161 2.08 14.83 0.52
CA GLY A 161 2.70 15.48 -0.63
C GLY A 161 2.71 17.01 -0.55
N THR A 162 3.86 17.57 -0.17
CA THR A 162 4.37 18.91 -0.51
C THR A 162 3.52 20.13 -0.10
N ALA A 163 4.01 20.87 0.91
CA ALA A 163 3.46 22.16 1.30
C ALA A 163 3.60 23.25 0.21
N ALA A 164 2.57 24.08 0.05
CA ALA A 164 2.59 25.24 -0.84
C ALA A 164 3.22 26.48 -0.16
N ALA A 165 4.01 27.24 -0.90
CA ALA A 165 4.58 28.52 -0.46
C ALA A 165 3.48 29.61 -0.31
N PRO A 166 3.65 30.59 0.60
CA PRO A 166 2.58 31.52 0.98
C PRO A 166 2.23 32.53 -0.14
N ALA A 167 0.94 32.80 -0.29
CA ALA A 167 0.44 33.81 -1.21
C ALA A 167 0.68 35.24 -0.68
N THR A 168 1.25 36.10 -1.53
CA THR A 168 1.47 37.52 -1.22
C THR A 168 0.15 38.28 -1.11
N ALA A 169 -0.01 39.12 -0.08
CA ALA A 169 -1.18 39.98 0.06
C ALA A 169 -1.28 41.04 -1.05
N PRO A 170 -2.50 41.44 -1.48
CA PRO A 170 -2.67 42.37 -2.60
C PRO A 170 -2.27 43.80 -2.25
N GLY A 171 -1.30 44.34 -2.99
CA GLY A 171 -0.90 45.74 -2.89
C GLY A 171 -1.90 46.69 -3.57
N VAL A 172 -2.28 47.76 -2.88
CA VAL A 172 -3.12 48.83 -3.43
C VAL A 172 -2.37 49.58 -4.54
N GLN A 173 -3.02 49.84 -5.68
CA GLN A 173 -2.63 50.91 -6.59
C GLN A 173 -3.83 51.78 -6.96
N THR A 174 -3.63 53.10 -6.83
CA THR A 174 -4.56 54.15 -7.24
C THR A 174 -4.46 54.41 -8.74
N GLY A 175 -5.59 54.66 -9.40
CA GLY A 175 -5.66 54.74 -10.87
C GLY A 175 -5.33 56.11 -11.48
N SER A 176 -5.38 56.16 -12.81
CA SER A 176 -5.59 57.38 -13.60
C SER A 176 -6.31 57.04 -14.92
N ALA A 177 -6.95 58.03 -15.54
CA ALA A 177 -7.74 57.89 -16.78
C ALA A 177 -6.84 58.08 -18.05
N THR A 178 -7.29 57.88 -19.30
CA THR A 178 -8.31 58.68 -20.00
C THR A 178 -8.53 58.13 -21.44
N ARG A 179 -9.75 58.29 -22.02
CA ARG A 179 -10.21 58.30 -23.45
C ARG A 179 -9.26 57.82 -24.59
N THR A 180 -9.71 57.28 -25.74
CA THR A 180 -10.84 57.70 -26.61
C THR A 180 -11.17 56.64 -27.69
N ALA A 181 -12.34 56.74 -28.35
CA ALA A 181 -12.74 56.06 -29.60
C ALA A 181 -13.00 57.15 -30.71
N PRO A 182 -13.65 56.94 -31.88
CA PRO A 182 -14.25 55.72 -32.48
C PRO A 182 -14.08 55.55 -34.04
N GLY A 183 -14.71 54.51 -34.61
CA GLY A 183 -15.15 54.44 -36.03
C GLY A 183 -14.64 53.23 -36.85
N GLY A 184 -15.44 52.51 -37.67
CA GLY A 184 -16.91 52.52 -37.81
C GLY A 184 -17.46 51.74 -39.03
N VAL A 185 -18.81 51.61 -39.10
CA VAL A 185 -19.67 51.41 -40.31
C VAL A 185 -19.84 50.01 -40.98
N ALA A 186 -21.04 49.42 -40.82
CA ALA A 186 -21.90 48.63 -41.78
C ALA A 186 -21.34 47.36 -42.51
N THR A 187 -22.08 46.33 -43.02
CA THR A 187 -23.52 45.89 -43.16
C THR A 187 -23.54 44.37 -43.58
N SER A 188 -24.60 43.57 -43.82
CA SER A 188 -26.10 43.59 -43.74
C SER A 188 -26.71 42.15 -43.80
N SER A 189 -28.05 42.04 -43.67
CA SER A 189 -28.98 41.11 -44.38
C SER A 189 -28.84 39.55 -44.31
N THR A 190 -29.44 38.97 -43.26
CA THR A 190 -30.57 37.97 -43.15
C THR A 190 -31.01 37.01 -44.33
N PRO A 191 -31.84 35.93 -44.08
CA PRO A 191 -31.73 34.58 -44.69
C PRO A 191 -33.08 34.07 -45.32
N PRO A 192 -33.65 32.84 -45.12
CA PRO A 192 -33.17 31.43 -44.96
C PRO A 192 -33.89 30.39 -45.89
N SER A 193 -33.61 29.07 -45.78
CA SER A 193 -34.53 27.95 -46.19
C SER A 193 -34.19 26.56 -45.58
N ARG A 194 -35.10 25.57 -45.69
CA ARG A 194 -35.18 24.23 -44.99
C ARG A 194 -36.18 23.30 -45.75
N PRO A 195 -36.56 22.05 -45.37
CA PRO A 195 -35.89 20.81 -44.86
C PRO A 195 -36.27 19.49 -45.65
N ILE A 196 -36.10 18.29 -45.02
CA ILE A 196 -36.81 16.95 -45.15
C ILE A 196 -36.35 15.86 -46.21
N PRO A 197 -36.69 14.53 -46.14
CA PRO A 197 -35.85 13.50 -45.46
C PRO A 197 -35.72 12.08 -46.20
N PRO A 198 -35.86 10.82 -45.65
CA PRO A 198 -35.03 9.65 -46.09
C PRO A 198 -35.81 8.34 -46.50
N THR A 199 -35.12 7.21 -46.80
CA THR A 199 -35.67 5.81 -46.65
C THR A 199 -34.65 4.65 -46.82
N THR A 200 -35.03 3.44 -46.37
CA THR A 200 -34.40 2.09 -46.52
C THR A 200 -35.52 1.00 -46.38
N PRO A 201 -35.31 -0.35 -46.30
CA PRO A 201 -34.16 -1.25 -46.56
C PRO A 201 -34.54 -2.49 -47.45
N ARG A 202 -33.77 -3.61 -47.43
CA ARG A 202 -34.23 -5.04 -47.16
C ARG A 202 -33.41 -6.19 -47.83
N VAL A 203 -33.41 -7.33 -47.11
CA VAL A 203 -32.79 -8.68 -47.29
C VAL A 203 -33.24 -9.52 -48.52
N GLY A 204 -32.38 -10.48 -48.96
CA GLY A 204 -32.72 -11.66 -49.81
C GLY A 204 -31.86 -12.92 -49.48
N THR A 205 -32.28 -14.15 -49.86
CA THR A 205 -31.74 -15.43 -49.27
C THR A 205 -31.77 -16.71 -50.17
N ARG A 206 -30.69 -17.54 -50.12
CA ARG A 206 -30.52 -19.01 -50.45
C ARG A 206 -30.95 -19.56 -51.84
N PRO A 207 -30.32 -20.63 -52.39
CA PRO A 207 -30.38 -22.06 -51.96
C PRO A 207 -28.97 -22.71 -51.73
N ALA A 208 -28.72 -23.91 -51.15
CA ALA A 208 -29.06 -25.33 -51.46
C ALA A 208 -28.56 -25.84 -52.85
N SER A 209 -27.96 -27.02 -53.06
CA SER A 209 -27.59 -28.20 -52.20
C SER A 209 -26.73 -29.24 -52.98
N SER A 210 -25.93 -30.10 -52.31
CA SER A 210 -25.76 -31.58 -52.58
C SER A 210 -24.44 -32.20 -52.02
N THR A 211 -24.35 -33.54 -51.94
CA THR A 211 -23.23 -34.38 -51.41
C THR A 211 -23.45 -35.83 -51.89
N PRO A 212 -22.47 -36.57 -52.46
CA PRO A 212 -21.65 -37.59 -51.72
C PRO A 212 -20.27 -37.90 -52.41
N PRO A 213 -19.53 -39.02 -52.16
CA PRO A 213 -19.52 -40.04 -51.09
C PRO A 213 -18.13 -40.23 -50.39
N ILE A 214 -18.01 -41.23 -49.50
CA ILE A 214 -16.83 -41.55 -48.67
C ILE A 214 -16.05 -42.79 -49.17
N PRO A 215 -14.69 -42.80 -49.20
CA PRO A 215 -13.88 -44.02 -49.34
C PRO A 215 -13.64 -44.73 -47.99
N ARG A 216 -13.64 -46.08 -47.98
CA ARG A 216 -13.43 -46.90 -46.76
C ARG A 216 -11.97 -46.94 -46.28
N ALA A 217 -11.76 -46.87 -44.97
CA ALA A 217 -10.49 -47.23 -44.33
C ALA A 217 -10.21 -48.74 -44.38
N ARG A 218 -8.93 -49.13 -44.37
CA ARG A 218 -8.48 -50.53 -44.20
C ARG A 218 -7.82 -50.72 -42.83
N SER A 219 -8.36 -51.63 -42.02
CA SER A 219 -7.84 -51.99 -40.70
C SER A 219 -6.47 -52.66 -40.77
N HIS A 220 -5.47 -52.10 -40.08
CA HIS A 220 -4.23 -52.78 -39.71
C HIS A 220 -3.94 -52.47 -38.24
N SER A 221 -3.66 -53.49 -37.44
CA SER A 221 -3.44 -53.38 -35.99
C SER A 221 -1.97 -53.59 -35.64
N PRO A 222 -1.28 -52.59 -35.05
CA PRO A 222 0.02 -52.79 -34.43
C PRO A 222 -0.12 -53.21 -32.96
N THR A 223 0.76 -54.09 -32.50
CA THR A 223 0.91 -54.52 -31.10
C THR A 223 1.21 -53.32 -30.17
N PRO A 224 0.67 -53.26 -28.94
CA PRO A 224 0.97 -52.18 -28.01
C PRO A 224 2.45 -52.16 -27.59
N ALA A 225 3.04 -50.96 -27.60
CA ALA A 225 4.35 -50.69 -27.01
C ALA A 225 4.28 -50.72 -25.47
N PRO A 226 5.38 -50.97 -24.74
CA PRO A 226 5.40 -50.91 -23.28
C PRO A 226 5.01 -49.52 -22.77
N ALA A 227 4.24 -49.49 -21.68
CA ALA A 227 3.66 -48.25 -21.16
C ALA A 227 4.74 -47.28 -20.62
N PRO A 228 4.62 -45.96 -20.88
CA PRO A 228 5.45 -44.96 -20.21
C PRO A 228 5.11 -44.90 -18.70
N ALA A 229 6.10 -44.53 -17.89
CA ALA A 229 5.95 -44.44 -16.44
C ALA A 229 4.89 -43.40 -16.01
N PRO A 230 4.20 -43.60 -14.88
CA PRO A 230 3.02 -42.80 -14.53
C PRO A 230 3.36 -41.35 -14.16
N ASN A 231 2.77 -40.45 -14.94
CA ASN A 231 2.16 -39.19 -14.49
C ASN A 231 3.03 -38.24 -13.65
N SER A 232 3.75 -37.34 -14.33
CA SER A 232 3.77 -35.94 -13.87
C SER A 232 2.32 -35.46 -13.76
N PRO A 233 1.83 -34.96 -12.60
CA PRO A 233 0.46 -34.49 -12.50
C PRO A 233 0.23 -33.28 -13.40
N GLY A 234 -0.88 -33.27 -14.14
CA GLY A 234 -1.41 -32.03 -14.72
C GLY A 234 -1.84 -31.03 -13.65
N PRO A 235 -2.24 -29.80 -14.02
CA PRO A 235 -2.69 -28.79 -13.06
C PRO A 235 -3.81 -29.28 -12.13
N ASP A 236 -4.71 -30.13 -12.64
CA ASP A 236 -5.80 -30.75 -11.88
C ASP A 236 -5.30 -31.63 -10.73
N GLY A 237 -4.18 -32.33 -10.92
CA GLY A 237 -3.56 -33.18 -9.91
C GLY A 237 -2.80 -32.39 -8.83
N PHE A 238 -2.30 -31.19 -9.16
CA PHE A 238 -1.75 -30.26 -8.16
C PHE A 238 -2.90 -29.67 -7.31
N LEU A 239 -3.98 -29.21 -7.96
CA LEU A 239 -5.16 -28.71 -7.24
C LEU A 239 -5.77 -29.79 -6.33
N GLY A 240 -5.85 -31.04 -6.79
CA GLY A 240 -6.31 -32.17 -5.99
C GLY A 240 -5.49 -32.37 -4.71
N LEU A 241 -4.15 -32.33 -4.79
CA LEU A 241 -3.27 -32.46 -3.62
C LEU A 241 -3.46 -31.30 -2.61
N VAL A 242 -3.61 -30.07 -3.09
CA VAL A 242 -3.91 -28.91 -2.23
C VAL A 242 -5.25 -29.07 -1.54
N ASN A 243 -6.29 -29.46 -2.27
CA ASN A 243 -7.64 -29.58 -1.71
C ASN A 243 -7.80 -30.78 -0.76
N SER A 244 -7.03 -31.87 -0.94
CA SER A 244 -6.92 -32.93 0.07
C SER A 244 -6.32 -32.41 1.38
N ALA A 245 -5.18 -31.70 1.31
CA ALA A 245 -4.54 -31.12 2.50
C ALA A 245 -5.45 -30.12 3.23
N ARG A 246 -6.17 -29.28 2.48
CA ARG A 246 -7.16 -28.34 3.05
C ARG A 246 -8.33 -29.08 3.71
N ALA A 247 -8.82 -30.16 3.11
CA ALA A 247 -9.89 -30.98 3.70
C ALA A 247 -9.45 -31.71 4.97
N GLU A 248 -8.22 -32.22 5.03
CA GLU A 248 -7.60 -32.78 6.25
C GLU A 248 -7.50 -31.73 7.37
N ALA A 249 -7.24 -30.47 7.01
CA ALA A 249 -7.28 -29.31 7.91
C ALA A 249 -8.68 -28.69 8.11
N GLY A 250 -9.76 -29.40 7.74
CA GLY A 250 -11.15 -28.96 7.93
C GLY A 250 -11.58 -27.72 7.14
N SER A 251 -10.79 -27.31 6.14
CA SER A 251 -10.92 -26.04 5.41
C SER A 251 -11.53 -26.22 4.02
N PRO A 252 -12.28 -25.21 3.51
CA PRO A 252 -12.94 -25.30 2.21
C PRO A 252 -11.95 -25.44 1.05
N PRO A 253 -12.30 -26.19 -0.01
CA PRO A 253 -11.47 -26.33 -1.20
C PRO A 253 -11.34 -25.00 -1.95
N VAL A 254 -10.18 -24.79 -2.58
CA VAL A 254 -9.94 -23.67 -3.49
C VAL A 254 -10.18 -24.08 -4.94
N ALA A 255 -10.59 -23.12 -5.78
CA ALA A 255 -10.71 -23.28 -7.23
C ALA A 255 -9.53 -22.61 -7.96
N LEU A 256 -9.05 -23.16 -9.08
CA LEU A 256 -8.03 -22.49 -9.90
C LEU A 256 -8.63 -21.26 -10.62
N ASP A 257 -7.99 -20.10 -10.47
CA ASP A 257 -8.27 -18.91 -11.28
C ASP A 257 -7.19 -18.75 -12.35
N ALA A 258 -7.61 -18.52 -13.60
CA ALA A 258 -6.69 -18.36 -14.72
C ALA A 258 -5.79 -17.13 -14.59
N ARG A 259 -6.25 -16.06 -13.94
CA ARG A 259 -5.50 -14.81 -13.73
C ARG A 259 -4.41 -14.99 -12.67
N LEU A 260 -4.77 -15.59 -11.53
CA LEU A 260 -3.80 -15.98 -10.50
C LEU A 260 -2.77 -16.97 -11.08
N THR A 261 -3.20 -17.94 -11.88
CA THR A 261 -2.30 -18.92 -12.52
C THR A 261 -1.36 -18.26 -13.53
N SER A 262 -1.82 -17.24 -14.26
CA SER A 262 -0.99 -16.43 -15.16
C SER A 262 0.05 -15.62 -14.38
N ALA A 263 -0.37 -14.89 -13.33
CA ALA A 263 0.52 -14.12 -12.46
C ALA A 263 1.57 -15.02 -11.77
N ALA A 264 1.14 -16.17 -11.25
CA ALA A 264 2.00 -17.16 -10.63
C ALA A 264 3.07 -17.69 -11.61
N ARG A 265 2.68 -17.98 -12.85
CA ARG A 265 3.61 -18.46 -13.89
C ARG A 265 4.63 -17.39 -14.25
N ALA A 266 4.17 -16.18 -14.59
CA ALA A 266 5.05 -15.06 -14.93
C ALA A 266 6.06 -14.75 -13.81
N HIS A 267 5.67 -14.92 -12.54
CA HIS A 267 6.58 -14.77 -11.40
C HIS A 267 7.54 -15.97 -11.23
N ALA A 268 7.06 -17.20 -11.43
CA ALA A 268 7.91 -18.41 -11.38
C ALA A 268 9.00 -18.38 -12.46
N ASP A 269 8.65 -17.96 -13.69
CA ASP A 269 9.58 -17.81 -14.82
C ASP A 269 10.68 -16.76 -14.51
N VAL A 270 10.32 -15.68 -13.80
CA VAL A 270 11.30 -14.69 -13.31
C VAL A 270 12.20 -15.28 -12.22
N MET A 271 11.66 -15.95 -11.21
CA MET A 271 12.48 -16.57 -10.15
C MET A 271 13.45 -17.62 -10.73
N ALA A 272 12.99 -18.42 -11.69
CA ALA A 272 13.79 -19.42 -12.37
C ALA A 272 14.88 -18.82 -13.27
N SER A 273 14.59 -17.76 -14.02
CA SER A 273 15.61 -17.09 -14.86
C SER A 273 16.60 -16.25 -14.05
N ALA A 274 16.19 -15.74 -12.88
CA ALA A 274 17.05 -15.01 -11.95
C ALA A 274 17.87 -15.90 -11.00
N GLY A 275 17.45 -17.16 -10.80
CA GLY A 275 18.08 -18.10 -9.86
C GLY A 275 17.80 -17.80 -8.38
N CYS A 276 16.77 -17.02 -8.04
CA CYS A 276 16.49 -16.60 -6.67
C CYS A 276 14.98 -16.50 -6.38
N LEU A 277 14.61 -16.72 -5.11
CA LEU A 277 13.29 -16.42 -4.57
C LEU A 277 13.20 -14.96 -4.15
N GLY A 278 12.01 -14.37 -4.23
CA GLY A 278 11.74 -13.01 -3.74
C GLY A 278 10.37 -12.51 -4.17
N ILE A 279 9.68 -11.77 -3.29
CA ILE A 279 8.38 -11.14 -3.58
C ILE A 279 8.47 -10.20 -4.79
N GLU A 280 9.58 -9.48 -4.91
CA GLU A 280 9.93 -8.68 -6.08
C GLU A 280 10.74 -9.49 -7.09
N GLY A 281 10.32 -9.44 -8.36
CA GLY A 281 11.07 -10.02 -9.46
C GLY A 281 12.26 -9.13 -9.86
N ARG A 282 13.35 -9.72 -10.38
CA ARG A 282 14.51 -8.93 -10.85
C ARG A 282 14.26 -8.06 -12.09
N ASP A 283 13.11 -8.24 -12.74
CA ASP A 283 12.52 -7.39 -13.76
C ASP A 283 11.76 -6.17 -13.18
N GLY A 284 11.58 -6.11 -11.86
CA GLY A 284 10.93 -5.02 -11.12
C GLY A 284 9.63 -5.45 -10.42
N PRO A 285 8.58 -5.89 -11.13
CA PRO A 285 7.26 -6.07 -10.53
C PRO A 285 7.21 -7.14 -9.41
N SER A 286 6.56 -6.81 -8.31
CA SER A 286 6.19 -7.76 -7.28
C SER A 286 5.18 -8.81 -7.76
N VAL A 287 5.10 -9.94 -7.06
CA VAL A 287 4.06 -10.95 -7.29
C VAL A 287 2.65 -10.36 -7.15
N TYR A 288 2.46 -9.44 -6.19
CA TYR A 288 1.21 -8.70 -5.97
C TYR A 288 0.85 -7.80 -7.16
N GLN A 289 1.81 -7.06 -7.72
CA GLN A 289 1.60 -6.26 -8.93
C GLN A 289 1.25 -7.15 -10.14
N ARG A 290 1.79 -8.38 -10.23
CA ARG A 290 1.42 -9.33 -11.30
C ARG A 290 -0.01 -9.84 -11.15
N VAL A 291 -0.49 -10.06 -9.91
CA VAL A 291 -1.90 -10.42 -9.64
C VAL A 291 -2.84 -9.28 -10.08
N THR A 292 -2.52 -8.04 -9.72
CA THR A 292 -3.29 -6.85 -10.12
C THR A 292 -3.23 -6.64 -11.64
N ALA A 293 -2.06 -6.76 -12.27
CA ALA A 293 -1.88 -6.65 -13.72
C ALA A 293 -2.56 -7.78 -14.52
N ALA A 294 -2.75 -8.96 -13.92
CA ALA A 294 -3.58 -10.04 -14.48
C ALA A 294 -5.09 -9.79 -14.31
N GLY A 295 -5.51 -8.67 -13.74
CA GLY A 295 -6.91 -8.30 -13.56
C GLY A 295 -7.62 -9.10 -12.47
N TYR A 296 -6.90 -9.54 -11.43
CA TYR A 296 -7.47 -10.20 -10.27
C TYR A 296 -7.49 -9.26 -9.06
N THR A 297 -8.68 -8.85 -8.63
CA THR A 297 -8.89 -8.03 -7.41
C THR A 297 -9.16 -8.95 -6.21
N TYR A 298 -8.49 -8.71 -5.10
CA TYR A 298 -8.52 -9.57 -3.91
C TYR A 298 -8.84 -8.80 -2.62
N LEU A 299 -9.50 -9.47 -1.68
CA LEU A 299 -9.65 -9.00 -0.30
C LEU A 299 -8.44 -9.43 0.54
N THR A 300 -7.89 -10.59 0.23
CA THR A 300 -6.61 -11.07 0.75
C THR A 300 -5.96 -11.98 -0.28
N VAL A 301 -4.63 -11.93 -0.35
CA VAL A 301 -3.77 -12.88 -1.05
C VAL A 301 -2.71 -13.35 -0.05
N GLY A 302 -2.23 -14.56 -0.24
CA GLY A 302 -1.00 -15.07 0.35
C GLY A 302 -0.28 -15.97 -0.65
N GLU A 303 1.01 -16.18 -0.45
CA GLU A 303 1.87 -16.82 -1.43
C GLU A 303 2.80 -17.86 -0.80
N HIS A 304 3.23 -18.80 -1.62
CA HIS A 304 4.38 -19.65 -1.35
C HIS A 304 5.33 -19.57 -2.54
N LEU A 305 6.47 -18.93 -2.31
CA LEU A 305 7.60 -18.83 -3.24
C LEU A 305 8.66 -19.83 -2.79
N VAL A 306 8.79 -20.94 -3.50
CA VAL A 306 9.57 -22.11 -3.04
C VAL A 306 10.49 -22.60 -4.15
N SER A 307 11.73 -22.95 -3.83
CA SER A 307 12.62 -23.67 -4.74
C SER A 307 13.03 -25.02 -4.14
N GLY A 308 13.26 -26.03 -5.01
CA GLY A 308 13.76 -27.35 -4.60
C GLY A 308 12.81 -28.54 -4.82
N PRO A 309 11.52 -28.49 -4.44
CA PRO A 309 10.57 -29.57 -4.70
C PRO A 309 10.51 -29.94 -6.18
N ARG A 310 10.55 -31.23 -6.51
CA ARG A 310 10.55 -31.73 -7.89
C ARG A 310 9.14 -32.08 -8.38
N THR A 311 8.21 -32.28 -7.46
CA THR A 311 6.82 -32.70 -7.72
C THR A 311 5.82 -31.86 -6.92
N PRO A 312 4.55 -31.74 -7.37
CA PRO A 312 3.50 -31.07 -6.61
C PRO A 312 3.29 -31.65 -5.20
N ALA A 313 3.48 -32.97 -5.03
CA ALA A 313 3.35 -33.65 -3.74
C ALA A 313 4.51 -33.33 -2.79
N GLU A 314 5.73 -33.08 -3.30
CA GLU A 314 6.83 -32.54 -2.48
C GLU A 314 6.57 -31.09 -2.09
N PHE A 315 6.01 -30.27 -3.01
CA PHE A 315 5.69 -28.87 -2.73
C PHE A 315 4.63 -28.75 -1.62
N VAL A 316 3.50 -29.46 -1.72
CA VAL A 316 2.45 -29.42 -0.69
C VAL A 316 2.99 -29.92 0.66
N ARG A 317 3.79 -30.99 0.66
CA ARG A 317 4.43 -31.50 1.89
C ARG A 317 5.42 -30.51 2.50
N HIS A 318 6.14 -29.74 1.68
CA HIS A 318 7.03 -28.69 2.16
C HIS A 318 6.26 -27.52 2.79
N CYS A 319 5.19 -27.04 2.15
CA CYS A 319 4.32 -26.00 2.73
C CYS A 319 3.72 -26.45 4.07
N LEU A 320 3.30 -27.72 4.18
CA LEU A 320 2.79 -28.29 5.43
C LEU A 320 3.87 -28.59 6.49
N SER A 321 5.16 -28.46 6.17
CA SER A 321 6.25 -28.78 7.11
C SER A 321 6.65 -27.65 8.04
N GLU A 322 6.28 -26.41 7.73
CA GLU A 322 6.45 -25.25 8.61
C GLU A 322 5.09 -24.72 9.06
N GLU A 323 4.92 -24.44 10.36
CA GLU A 323 3.62 -24.09 10.93
C GLU A 323 2.98 -22.86 10.24
N GLN A 324 3.76 -21.83 9.94
CA GLN A 324 3.24 -20.62 9.31
C GLN A 324 2.88 -20.82 7.83
N SER A 325 3.64 -21.64 7.08
CA SER A 325 3.30 -21.98 5.68
C SER A 325 2.08 -22.92 5.62
N GLY A 326 1.97 -23.86 6.56
CA GLY A 326 0.81 -24.74 6.70
C GLY A 326 -0.48 -23.96 7.00
N ARG A 327 -0.41 -22.97 7.90
CA ARG A 327 -1.52 -22.03 8.17
C ARG A 327 -1.96 -21.31 6.89
N THR A 328 -1.05 -20.76 6.09
CA THR A 328 -1.39 -20.09 4.83
C THR A 328 -2.02 -21.04 3.81
N LEU A 329 -1.46 -22.25 3.61
CA LEU A 329 -2.03 -23.22 2.66
C LEU A 329 -3.44 -23.65 3.06
N CYS A 330 -3.69 -23.75 4.37
CA CYS A 330 -4.95 -24.19 4.96
C CYS A 330 -5.85 -23.05 5.46
N ASP A 331 -5.60 -21.77 5.11
CA ASP A 331 -6.45 -20.67 5.59
C ASP A 331 -7.86 -20.75 4.95
N PRO A 332 -8.95 -20.84 5.74
CA PRO A 332 -10.31 -20.96 5.22
C PRO A 332 -10.86 -19.68 4.57
N ALA A 333 -10.17 -18.54 4.68
CA ALA A 333 -10.55 -17.31 4.01
C ALA A 333 -10.31 -17.35 2.50
N TYR A 334 -9.28 -18.09 2.04
CA TYR A 334 -8.94 -18.26 0.62
C TYR A 334 -9.94 -19.17 -0.10
N LEU A 335 -10.34 -18.77 -1.31
CA LEU A 335 -11.33 -19.45 -2.14
C LEU A 335 -10.80 -19.79 -3.54
N HIS A 336 -9.83 -19.03 -4.04
CA HIS A 336 -9.19 -19.22 -5.34
C HIS A 336 -7.69 -19.51 -5.16
N ALA A 337 -7.10 -20.19 -6.14
CA ALA A 337 -5.67 -20.44 -6.22
C ALA A 337 -5.10 -20.13 -7.61
N GLY A 338 -3.82 -19.76 -7.65
CA GLY A 338 -3.00 -19.72 -8.86
C GLY A 338 -1.75 -20.57 -8.66
N LEU A 339 -1.63 -21.66 -9.43
CA LEU A 339 -0.60 -22.67 -9.21
C LEU A 339 0.31 -22.79 -10.42
N ALA A 340 1.59 -22.45 -10.26
CA ALA A 340 2.58 -22.56 -11.33
C ALA A 340 3.98 -22.91 -10.80
N TYR A 341 4.81 -23.42 -11.71
CA TYR A 341 6.24 -23.58 -11.51
C TYR A 341 6.99 -23.37 -12.82
N ALA A 342 8.27 -23.02 -12.71
CA ALA A 342 9.22 -22.93 -13.79
C ALA A 342 10.51 -23.68 -13.41
N ARG A 343 11.41 -23.89 -14.37
CA ARG A 343 12.72 -24.53 -14.14
C ARG A 343 13.84 -23.66 -14.65
N ASP A 344 14.86 -23.45 -13.83
CA ASP A 344 16.12 -22.88 -14.29
C ASP A 344 16.81 -23.88 -15.23
N GLY A 345 17.06 -23.45 -16.47
CA GLY A 345 17.76 -24.26 -17.48
C GLY A 345 19.25 -24.50 -17.16
N ARG A 346 19.83 -23.81 -16.17
CA ARG A 346 21.24 -23.94 -15.77
C ARG A 346 21.42 -24.94 -14.61
N SER A 347 20.72 -24.75 -13.50
CA SER A 347 20.80 -25.62 -12.31
C SER A 347 19.82 -26.79 -12.33
N GLY A 348 18.77 -26.74 -13.15
CA GLY A 348 17.66 -27.69 -13.11
C GLY A 348 16.72 -27.50 -11.91
N ALA A 349 16.96 -26.49 -11.05
CA ALA A 349 16.11 -26.20 -9.92
C ALA A 349 14.70 -25.79 -10.39
N THR A 350 13.68 -26.34 -9.72
CA THR A 350 12.28 -25.98 -9.96
C THR A 350 11.87 -24.91 -8.96
N TYR A 351 11.31 -23.81 -9.46
CA TYR A 351 10.82 -22.66 -8.71
C TYR A 351 9.30 -22.63 -8.81
N TRP A 352 8.64 -22.60 -7.66
CA TRP A 352 7.18 -22.68 -7.52
C TRP A 352 6.64 -21.34 -7.06
N THR A 353 5.54 -20.93 -7.67
CA THR A 353 4.68 -19.86 -7.18
C THR A 353 3.30 -20.47 -6.97
N ALA A 354 2.87 -20.59 -5.72
CA ALA A 354 1.47 -20.79 -5.40
C ALA A 354 0.91 -19.49 -4.81
N LEU A 355 -0.24 -19.08 -5.31
CA LEU A 355 -1.01 -17.93 -4.83
C LEU A 355 -2.34 -18.42 -4.31
N TRP A 356 -2.71 -17.98 -3.13
CA TRP A 356 -3.97 -18.28 -2.45
C TRP A 356 -4.70 -16.96 -2.31
N ALA A 357 -5.96 -16.85 -2.75
CA ALA A 357 -6.66 -15.58 -2.72
C ALA A 357 -8.13 -15.72 -2.37
N ARG A 358 -8.66 -14.68 -1.75
CA ARG A 358 -10.08 -14.41 -1.65
C ARG A 358 -10.42 -13.32 -2.66
N PRO A 359 -11.28 -13.56 -3.66
CA PRO A 359 -11.66 -12.51 -4.61
C PRO A 359 -12.38 -11.37 -3.88
N LEU A 360 -12.12 -10.13 -4.28
CA LEU A 360 -12.90 -8.97 -3.85
C LEU A 360 -14.02 -8.77 -4.86
N THR A 361 -15.21 -9.32 -4.58
CA THR A 361 -16.36 -9.19 -5.48
C THR A 361 -17.02 -7.81 -5.32
N PRO A 362 -17.80 -7.33 -6.31
CA PRO A 362 -18.62 -6.12 -6.15
C PRO A 362 -19.60 -6.18 -4.96
N GLY A 363 -20.05 -7.39 -4.58
CA GLY A 363 -20.90 -7.60 -3.40
C GLY A 363 -20.13 -7.58 -2.08
N ASP A 364 -18.83 -7.85 -2.09
CA ASP A 364 -17.95 -7.66 -0.92
C ASP A 364 -17.59 -6.19 -0.78
N LEU A 365 -17.20 -5.52 -1.87
CA LEU A 365 -16.99 -4.06 -1.93
C LEU A 365 -18.17 -3.30 -1.32
N ALA A 366 -19.39 -3.58 -1.78
CA ALA A 366 -20.59 -2.91 -1.30
C ALA A 366 -20.87 -3.15 0.20
N ARG A 367 -20.64 -4.38 0.70
CA ARG A 367 -20.88 -4.71 2.13
C ARG A 367 -19.84 -4.09 3.04
N THR A 368 -18.56 -4.24 2.73
CA THR A 368 -17.46 -3.68 3.53
C THR A 368 -17.51 -2.14 3.52
N ALA A 369 -17.86 -1.51 2.39
CA ALA A 369 -18.08 -0.07 2.33
C ALA A 369 -19.26 0.39 3.20
N ALA A 370 -20.38 -0.35 3.20
CA ALA A 370 -21.52 -0.07 4.07
C ALA A 370 -21.16 -0.21 5.56
N GLU A 371 -20.44 -1.27 5.94
CA GLU A 371 -19.99 -1.51 7.31
C GLU A 371 -19.08 -0.38 7.83
N VAL A 372 -18.15 0.12 7.00
CA VAL A 372 -17.34 1.31 7.33
C VAL A 372 -18.21 2.56 7.52
N VAL A 373 -19.24 2.77 6.69
CA VAL A 373 -20.18 3.91 6.82
C VAL A 373 -21.00 3.79 8.10
N ASP A 374 -21.52 2.61 8.42
CA ASP A 374 -22.32 2.36 9.62
C ASP A 374 -21.50 2.57 10.91
N LEU A 375 -20.27 2.07 10.96
CA LEU A 375 -19.32 2.31 12.06
C LEU A 375 -18.98 3.81 12.20
N THR A 376 -18.66 4.48 11.09
CA THR A 376 -18.38 5.93 11.06
C THR A 376 -19.59 6.75 11.54
N ASN A 377 -20.80 6.32 11.20
CA ASN A 377 -22.04 6.95 11.64
C ASN A 377 -22.38 6.63 13.11
N GLY A 378 -21.95 5.49 13.65
CA GLY A 378 -22.00 5.18 15.08
C GLY A 378 -21.19 6.17 15.92
N GLU A 379 -19.95 6.45 15.50
CA GLU A 379 -19.08 7.44 16.16
C GLU A 379 -19.64 8.87 16.08
N ARG A 380 -20.21 9.24 14.93
CA ARG A 380 -20.92 10.53 14.79
C ARG A 380 -22.16 10.61 15.67
N ALA A 381 -22.95 9.54 15.79
CA ALA A 381 -24.09 9.48 16.70
C ALA A 381 -23.65 9.59 18.17
N GLY A 382 -22.54 8.96 18.56
CA GLY A 382 -21.90 9.11 19.87
C GLY A 382 -21.45 10.55 20.17
N ALA A 383 -21.10 11.32 19.14
CA ALA A 383 -20.80 12.75 19.23
C ALA A 383 -22.03 13.68 19.08
N GLY A 384 -23.25 13.13 18.92
CA GLY A 384 -24.48 13.90 18.72
C GLY A 384 -24.62 14.55 17.33
N LEU A 385 -23.86 14.07 16.34
CA LEU A 385 -23.85 14.58 14.97
C LEU A 385 -24.82 13.80 14.06
N PRO A 386 -25.37 14.43 12.99
CA PRO A 386 -26.17 13.71 12.01
C PRO A 386 -25.32 12.71 11.20
N PRO A 387 -25.90 11.55 10.80
CA PRO A 387 -25.21 10.57 9.98
C PRO A 387 -24.88 11.12 8.58
N LEU A 388 -23.79 10.64 8.01
CA LEU A 388 -23.35 10.92 6.64
C LEU A 388 -24.13 10.05 5.66
N ALA A 389 -24.60 10.66 4.56
CA ALA A 389 -25.25 9.96 3.46
C ALA A 389 -24.21 9.46 2.44
N THR A 390 -24.33 8.21 1.98
CA THR A 390 -23.43 7.66 0.98
C THR A 390 -23.58 8.37 -0.38
N ASP A 391 -22.48 8.90 -0.91
CA ASP A 391 -22.41 9.55 -2.21
C ASP A 391 -21.68 8.61 -3.21
N PRO A 392 -22.36 8.13 -4.27
CA PRO A 392 -21.75 7.23 -5.25
C PRO A 392 -20.56 7.83 -6.02
N LEU A 393 -20.49 9.16 -6.14
CA LEU A 393 -19.42 9.86 -6.87
C LEU A 393 -18.17 9.99 -5.99
N LEU A 394 -18.34 10.30 -4.70
CA LEU A 394 -17.26 10.19 -3.72
C LEU A 394 -16.78 8.75 -3.56
N THR A 395 -17.70 7.78 -3.56
CA THR A 395 -17.38 6.34 -3.50
C THR A 395 -16.54 5.93 -4.71
N THR A 396 -16.88 6.41 -5.91
CA THR A 396 -16.11 6.16 -7.14
C THR A 396 -14.69 6.76 -7.06
N ALA A 397 -14.55 8.00 -6.57
CA ALA A 397 -13.25 8.66 -6.41
C ALA A 397 -12.37 7.97 -5.34
N ALA A 398 -12.94 7.58 -4.20
CA ALA A 398 -12.24 6.86 -3.13
C ALA A 398 -11.78 5.48 -3.60
N GLN A 399 -12.65 4.73 -4.29
CA GLN A 399 -12.34 3.40 -4.80
C GLN A 399 -11.27 3.42 -5.89
N ALA A 400 -11.27 4.45 -6.75
CA ALA A 400 -10.20 4.69 -7.69
C ALA A 400 -8.86 4.95 -6.97
N HIS A 401 -8.86 5.79 -5.92
CA HIS A 401 -7.65 6.12 -5.17
C HIS A 401 -7.04 4.93 -4.42
N SER A 402 -7.87 4.11 -3.76
CA SER A 402 -7.38 2.90 -3.10
C SER A 402 -6.76 1.89 -4.08
N ALA A 403 -7.38 1.69 -5.25
CA ALA A 403 -6.84 0.83 -6.30
C ALA A 403 -5.56 1.41 -6.94
N ASP A 404 -5.47 2.74 -7.03
CA ASP A 404 -4.31 3.47 -7.54
C ASP A 404 -3.09 3.33 -6.62
N MET A 405 -3.27 3.49 -5.29
CA MET A 405 -2.22 3.26 -4.30
C MET A 405 -1.65 1.83 -4.37
N VAL A 406 -2.51 0.83 -4.56
CA VAL A 406 -2.09 -0.57 -4.80
C VAL A 406 -1.34 -0.74 -6.14
N ALA A 407 -1.82 -0.10 -7.21
CA ALA A 407 -1.27 -0.29 -8.56
C ALA A 407 0.08 0.42 -8.78
N ARG A 408 0.20 1.67 -8.30
CA ARG A 408 1.41 2.50 -8.42
C ARG A 408 2.36 2.40 -7.22
N VAL A 409 1.99 1.67 -6.15
CA VAL A 409 2.81 1.42 -4.95
C VAL A 409 3.27 2.72 -4.28
N PHE A 410 2.29 3.52 -3.85
CA PHE A 410 2.47 4.74 -3.06
C PHE A 410 1.38 4.81 -1.97
N TYR A 411 1.50 5.73 -1.00
CA TYR A 411 0.49 5.86 0.04
C TYR A 411 0.26 7.32 0.48
N SER A 412 -0.26 8.14 -0.44
CA SER A 412 -0.48 9.57 -0.22
C SER A 412 -1.89 10.03 -0.54
N HIS A 413 -2.31 11.11 0.12
CA HIS A 413 -3.45 11.92 -0.30
C HIS A 413 -3.30 12.50 -1.73
N THR A 414 -2.07 12.70 -2.21
CA THR A 414 -1.77 13.19 -3.57
C THR A 414 -1.26 12.05 -4.44
N SER A 415 -1.97 11.73 -5.53
CA SER A 415 -1.55 10.68 -6.47
C SER A 415 -0.26 11.09 -7.23
N PRO A 416 0.56 10.16 -7.76
CA PRO A 416 1.81 10.44 -8.47
C PRO A 416 1.72 11.35 -9.72
N ASP A 417 0.51 11.65 -10.19
CA ASP A 417 0.22 12.63 -11.26
C ASP A 417 -0.09 14.05 -10.73
N GLY A 418 -0.07 14.25 -9.41
CA GLY A 418 -0.39 15.50 -8.73
C GLY A 418 -1.87 15.70 -8.41
N SER A 419 -2.77 14.75 -8.72
CA SER A 419 -4.18 14.87 -8.36
C SER A 419 -4.43 14.66 -6.86
N ARG A 420 -5.24 15.55 -6.28
CA ARG A 420 -5.57 15.58 -4.83
C ARG A 420 -7.03 15.17 -4.60
N PRO A 421 -7.51 15.00 -3.35
CA PRO A 421 -8.82 14.41 -3.07
C PRO A 421 -10.00 15.10 -3.77
N TRP A 422 -10.01 16.43 -3.81
CA TRP A 422 -11.03 17.22 -4.51
C TRP A 422 -10.89 17.17 -6.03
N ASP A 423 -9.67 17.05 -6.57
CA ASP A 423 -9.42 16.90 -8.00
C ASP A 423 -9.97 15.54 -8.47
N ARG A 424 -9.74 14.46 -7.69
CA ARG A 424 -10.34 13.13 -7.91
C ARG A 424 -11.86 13.13 -7.77
N ALA A 425 -12.41 13.77 -6.73
CA ALA A 425 -13.86 13.89 -6.54
C ALA A 425 -14.55 14.64 -7.69
N ALA A 426 -13.95 15.75 -8.16
CA ALA A 426 -14.45 16.51 -9.31
C ALA A 426 -14.36 15.72 -10.62
N ALA A 427 -13.29 14.93 -10.82
CA ALA A 427 -13.16 14.03 -11.97
C ALA A 427 -14.22 12.91 -11.98
N ALA A 428 -14.61 12.41 -10.80
CA ALA A 428 -15.78 11.52 -10.63
C ALA A 428 -17.14 12.25 -10.76
N GLY A 429 -17.15 13.56 -10.99
CA GLY A 429 -18.35 14.37 -11.20
C GLY A 429 -19.03 14.88 -9.92
N ALA A 430 -18.44 14.67 -8.74
CA ALA A 430 -19.00 15.16 -7.48
C ALA A 430 -18.99 16.69 -7.42
N ARG A 431 -20.13 17.29 -7.02
CA ARG A 431 -20.32 18.75 -6.95
C ARG A 431 -20.34 19.27 -5.51
N ARG A 432 -19.44 18.73 -4.68
CA ARG A 432 -19.26 19.10 -3.28
C ARG A 432 -18.39 20.36 -3.18
N HIS A 433 -18.71 21.24 -2.23
CA HIS A 433 -18.04 22.53 -2.03
C HIS A 433 -16.99 22.48 -0.92
N SER A 434 -17.01 21.44 -0.09
CA SER A 434 -15.90 21.03 0.78
C SER A 434 -15.68 19.52 0.61
N ILE A 435 -14.41 19.12 0.53
CA ILE A 435 -13.96 17.73 0.49
C ILE A 435 -12.98 17.53 1.65
N GLY A 436 -13.08 16.39 2.34
CA GLY A 436 -12.06 15.86 3.24
C GLY A 436 -11.69 14.44 2.84
N GLU A 437 -10.52 13.96 3.25
CA GLU A 437 -10.09 12.57 3.01
C GLU A 437 -9.40 12.02 4.26
N ASN A 438 -9.72 10.78 4.60
CA ASN A 438 -8.91 9.91 5.44
C ASN A 438 -8.41 8.76 4.54
N ILE A 439 -7.17 8.31 4.74
CA ILE A 439 -6.65 7.07 4.14
C ILE A 439 -6.16 6.14 5.25
N ALA A 440 -6.12 4.83 4.98
CA ALA A 440 -5.49 3.85 5.87
C ALA A 440 -4.77 2.77 5.05
N CYS A 441 -3.77 2.11 5.61
CA CYS A 441 -3.24 0.87 5.04
C CYS A 441 -2.78 -0.13 6.12
N GLY A 442 -2.87 -1.42 5.82
CA GLY A 442 -2.54 -2.52 6.75
C GLY A 442 -3.74 -3.10 7.53
N GLN A 443 -4.78 -2.31 7.79
CA GLN A 443 -5.99 -2.75 8.50
C GLN A 443 -6.81 -3.68 7.60
N ARG A 444 -7.38 -4.75 8.17
CA ARG A 444 -7.94 -5.90 7.43
C ARG A 444 -9.46 -6.01 7.57
N SER A 445 -10.10 -5.13 8.34
CA SER A 445 -11.55 -5.09 8.56
C SER A 445 -12.08 -3.67 8.73
N PRO A 446 -13.39 -3.42 8.49
CA PRO A 446 -14.06 -2.16 8.78
C PRO A 446 -13.86 -1.65 10.22
N ALA A 447 -13.88 -2.55 11.21
CA ALA A 447 -13.63 -2.20 12.61
C ALA A 447 -12.18 -1.73 12.82
N GLU A 448 -11.19 -2.52 12.39
CA GLU A 448 -9.76 -2.15 12.52
C GLU A 448 -9.44 -0.78 11.89
N VAL A 449 -10.06 -0.43 10.74
CA VAL A 449 -9.81 0.84 10.06
C VAL A 449 -10.54 2.03 10.68
N VAL A 450 -11.79 1.88 11.11
CA VAL A 450 -12.52 2.98 11.78
C VAL A 450 -11.94 3.24 13.17
N ASP A 451 -11.54 2.20 13.92
CA ASP A 451 -10.80 2.36 15.18
C ASP A 451 -9.48 3.11 14.95
N GLY A 452 -8.71 2.78 13.90
CA GLY A 452 -7.49 3.50 13.53
C GLY A 452 -7.75 4.99 13.29
N TRP A 453 -8.71 5.32 12.42
CA TRP A 453 -9.10 6.70 12.16
C TRP A 453 -9.62 7.45 13.39
N MET A 454 -10.28 6.79 14.33
CA MET A 454 -10.81 7.43 15.54
C MET A 454 -9.77 7.60 16.65
N ASN A 455 -8.68 6.84 16.63
CA ASN A 455 -7.50 7.04 17.48
C ASN A 455 -6.55 8.11 16.92
N SER A 456 -6.58 8.35 15.61
CA SER A 456 -5.78 9.38 14.92
C SER A 456 -6.46 10.76 14.95
N PRO A 457 -5.88 11.80 15.59
CA PRO A 457 -6.58 13.08 15.81
C PRO A 457 -7.02 13.81 14.53
N GLY A 458 -6.25 13.72 13.45
CA GLY A 458 -6.58 14.33 12.16
C GLY A 458 -7.75 13.63 11.47
N HIS A 459 -7.69 12.30 11.37
CA HIS A 459 -8.75 11.50 10.78
C HIS A 459 -10.07 11.59 11.58
N ARG A 460 -9.98 11.59 12.91
CA ARG A 460 -11.10 11.84 13.83
C ARG A 460 -11.75 13.21 13.60
N ALA A 461 -10.95 14.26 13.35
CA ALA A 461 -11.46 15.60 13.10
C ALA A 461 -12.26 15.68 11.79
N ASN A 462 -11.92 14.89 10.77
CA ASN A 462 -12.74 14.75 9.55
C ASN A 462 -14.04 13.98 9.85
N ILE A 463 -13.97 12.81 10.51
CA ILE A 463 -15.16 11.99 10.85
C ILE A 463 -16.18 12.81 11.65
N LEU A 464 -15.71 13.57 12.65
CA LEU A 464 -16.55 14.37 13.55
C LEU A 464 -16.77 15.82 13.07
N LYS A 465 -16.47 16.16 11.81
CA LYS A 465 -16.76 17.49 11.27
C LYS A 465 -18.27 17.67 11.06
N PRO A 466 -18.94 18.68 11.66
CA PRO A 466 -20.38 18.87 11.51
C PRO A 466 -20.80 19.21 10.08
N ASP A 467 -19.98 19.97 9.35
CA ASP A 467 -20.30 20.45 8.00
C ASP A 467 -20.35 19.34 6.94
N PHE A 468 -19.65 18.21 7.19
CA PHE A 468 -19.71 17.07 6.29
C PHE A 468 -21.05 16.35 6.45
N THR A 469 -21.72 16.15 5.32
CA THR A 469 -23.05 15.55 5.20
C THR A 469 -23.04 14.29 4.34
N HIS A 470 -21.98 14.08 3.56
CA HIS A 470 -21.84 12.96 2.63
C HIS A 470 -20.52 12.22 2.80
N ILE A 471 -20.50 10.93 2.45
CA ILE A 471 -19.34 10.05 2.56
C ILE A 471 -19.22 9.11 1.34
N GLY A 472 -18.00 8.75 0.96
CA GLY A 472 -17.72 7.68 0.01
C GLY A 472 -16.51 6.86 0.44
N ILE A 473 -16.64 5.53 0.40
CA ILE A 473 -15.60 4.60 0.84
C ILE A 473 -15.02 3.86 -0.36
N GLY A 474 -13.70 3.74 -0.40
CA GLY A 474 -12.97 2.85 -1.29
C GLY A 474 -12.01 1.98 -0.49
N PHE A 475 -11.73 0.78 -1.01
CA PHE A 475 -10.62 -0.04 -0.49
C PHE A 475 -10.11 -1.02 -1.55
N ALA A 476 -8.85 -1.42 -1.47
CA ALA A 476 -8.23 -2.36 -2.39
C ALA A 476 -7.16 -3.22 -1.69
N GLY A 477 -7.25 -4.54 -1.87
CA GLY A 477 -6.20 -5.46 -1.46
C GLY A 477 -5.02 -5.44 -2.44
N GLY A 478 -3.80 -5.44 -1.89
CA GLY A 478 -2.55 -5.51 -2.63
C GLY A 478 -1.49 -4.54 -2.13
N GLY A 479 -0.38 -4.45 -2.85
CA GLY A 479 0.80 -3.66 -2.48
C GLY A 479 1.50 -4.16 -1.21
N PRO A 480 2.62 -3.51 -0.80
CA PRO A 480 3.38 -3.93 0.38
C PRO A 480 2.60 -3.83 1.71
N ALA A 481 1.61 -2.95 1.81
CA ALA A 481 0.75 -2.83 2.99
C ALA A 481 -0.45 -3.80 3.00
N GLY A 482 -0.64 -4.60 1.94
CA GLY A 482 -1.64 -5.68 1.86
C GLY A 482 -3.09 -5.24 1.68
N MET A 483 -3.52 -4.15 2.32
CA MET A 483 -4.83 -3.52 2.16
C MET A 483 -4.69 -2.00 2.24
N TYR A 484 -5.41 -1.30 1.37
CA TYR A 484 -5.44 0.16 1.28
C TYR A 484 -6.89 0.64 1.36
N TRP A 485 -7.14 1.72 2.10
CA TRP A 485 -8.46 2.30 2.34
C TRP A 485 -8.49 3.78 2.00
N THR A 486 -9.65 4.29 1.60
CA THR A 486 -9.91 5.72 1.39
C THR A 486 -11.32 6.06 1.80
N GLN A 487 -11.48 7.11 2.61
CA GLN A 487 -12.75 7.62 3.11
C GLN A 487 -12.83 9.11 2.72
N LEU A 488 -13.60 9.40 1.67
CA LEU A 488 -13.86 10.76 1.20
C LEU A 488 -15.12 11.33 1.87
N PHE A 489 -15.04 12.56 2.32
CA PHE A 489 -16.16 13.32 2.89
C PHE A 489 -16.59 14.44 1.94
N GLY A 490 -17.87 14.82 2.00
CA GLY A 490 -18.41 15.92 1.21
C GLY A 490 -19.41 16.79 1.96
N ALA A 491 -19.42 18.07 1.57
CA ALA A 491 -20.54 18.99 1.76
C ALA A 491 -21.14 19.34 0.39
#